data_AF-A0A0L8IF78-F1
#
_entry.id   AF-A0A0L8IF78-F1
#
_cell.length_a   1.000
_cell.length_b   1.000
_cell.length_c   1.000
_cell.angle_alpha   90.00
_cell.angle_beta   90.00
_cell.angle_gamma   90.00
#
_symmetry.space_group_name_H-M   'P 1'
#
loop_
_entity.id
_entity.type
_entity.pdbx_description
1 polymer ?
#
loop_
_entity_poly.entity_id
_entity_poly.type
_entity_poly.pdbx_seq_one_letter_code
_entity_poly.pdbx_strand_id
1 'polypeptide(L)'
;MKPSQIDVDGIMTSLGDSKYFHTTQYIILCIPILLVSTNSFFYVYFATTPGYRCNNLTEFQLSQYNISINEEDNLIYDKCSIDIINTNGEVTGENRTLDCLNGYHYITPVNKSIVSQVG
;
A
#
# COMPACT_ATOMS: atom_id res chain seq x y z
N MET A 1 -1.23 61.77 -7.69
CA MET A 1 -0.03 60.90 -7.76
C MET A 1 -0.20 59.98 -8.96
N LYS A 2 0.71 60.04 -9.95
CA LYS A 2 0.70 59.08 -11.06
C LYS A 2 1.15 57.71 -10.52
N PRO A 3 0.52 56.60 -10.93
CA PRO A 3 0.98 55.28 -10.51
C PRO A 3 2.40 55.09 -11.03
N SER A 4 3.33 54.78 -10.14
CA SER A 4 4.69 54.40 -10.53
C SER A 4 4.57 53.12 -11.36
N GLN A 5 4.72 53.26 -12.67
CA GLN A 5 4.74 52.13 -13.59
C GLN A 5 6.02 51.34 -13.27
N ILE A 6 5.84 50.17 -12.67
CA ILE A 6 6.94 49.27 -12.31
C ILE A 6 7.46 48.69 -13.62
N ASP A 7 8.72 48.96 -13.95
CA ASP A 7 9.39 48.44 -15.12
C ASP A 7 9.77 46.97 -14.89
N VAL A 8 8.82 46.08 -15.19
CA VAL A 8 8.97 44.63 -15.00
C VAL A 8 10.08 44.08 -15.91
N ASP A 9 10.21 44.62 -17.11
CA ASP A 9 11.22 44.20 -18.09
C ASP A 9 12.64 44.61 -17.66
N GLY A 10 12.79 45.80 -17.09
CA GLY A 10 14.04 46.25 -16.47
C GLY A 10 14.42 45.43 -15.23
N ILE A 11 13.44 45.01 -14.43
CA ILE A 11 13.67 44.10 -13.29
C ILE A 11 14.12 42.73 -13.80
N MET A 12 13.44 42.17 -14.81
CA MET A 12 13.77 40.87 -15.39
C MET A 12 15.17 40.88 -16.04
N THR A 13 15.54 42.00 -16.68
CA THR A 13 16.87 42.17 -17.29
C THR A 13 17.96 42.40 -16.25
N SER A 14 17.67 43.10 -15.15
CA SER A 14 18.63 43.36 -14.06
C SER A 14 18.89 42.15 -13.16
N LEU A 15 17.97 41.18 -13.15
CA LEU A 15 18.19 39.83 -12.61
C LEU A 15 19.24 39.03 -13.45
N GLY A 16 19.65 39.54 -14.61
CA GLY A 16 20.71 38.99 -15.48
C GLY A 16 20.31 37.74 -16.25
N ASP A 17 21.19 37.22 -17.12
CA ASP A 17 21.08 35.91 -17.80
C ASP A 17 21.14 34.76 -16.77
N SER A 18 20.05 34.68 -16.01
CA SER A 18 19.86 34.13 -14.68
C SER A 18 19.81 32.60 -14.72
N LYS A 19 20.94 31.97 -15.01
CA LYS A 19 21.05 30.50 -14.88
C LYS A 19 20.69 30.05 -13.47
N TYR A 20 21.20 30.71 -12.44
CA TYR A 20 20.97 30.28 -11.05
C TYR A 20 19.55 30.57 -10.56
N PHE A 21 19.03 31.79 -10.70
CA PHE A 21 17.70 32.10 -10.15
C PHE A 21 16.57 31.40 -10.93
N HIS A 22 16.65 31.30 -12.27
CA HIS A 22 15.68 30.50 -13.02
C HIS A 22 15.80 29.00 -12.71
N THR A 23 17.01 28.45 -12.53
CA THR A 23 17.19 27.04 -12.13
C THR A 23 16.65 26.79 -10.72
N THR A 24 16.89 27.69 -9.77
CA THR A 24 16.37 27.56 -8.41
C THR A 24 14.84 27.64 -8.39
N GLN A 25 14.24 28.60 -9.11
CA GLN A 25 12.79 28.68 -9.28
C GLN A 25 12.23 27.40 -9.91
N TYR A 26 12.86 26.89 -10.96
CA TYR A 26 12.47 25.65 -11.62
C TYR A 26 12.53 24.44 -10.68
N ILE A 27 13.62 24.29 -9.91
CA ILE A 27 13.77 23.20 -8.92
C ILE A 27 12.68 23.30 -7.83
N ILE A 28 12.45 24.50 -7.31
CA ILE A 28 11.40 24.76 -6.29
C ILE A 28 10.02 24.38 -6.83
N LEU A 29 9.77 24.59 -8.12
CA LEU A 29 8.48 24.29 -8.75
C LEU A 29 8.34 22.79 -9.09
N CYS A 30 9.42 22.12 -9.50
CA CYS A 30 9.41 20.71 -9.89
C CYS A 30 9.38 19.73 -8.71
N ILE A 31 10.10 20.00 -7.61
CA ILE A 31 10.13 19.12 -6.42
C ILE A 31 8.72 18.79 -5.88
N PRO A 32 7.83 19.77 -5.62
CA PRO A 32 6.51 19.48 -5.09
C PRO A 32 5.65 18.70 -6.10
N ILE A 33 5.82 18.91 -7.41
CA ILE A 33 5.12 18.13 -8.44
C ILE A 33 5.52 16.65 -8.35
N LEU A 34 6.81 16.35 -8.17
CA LEU A 34 7.29 14.97 -8.01
C LEU A 34 6.76 14.32 -6.72
N LEU A 35 6.65 15.08 -5.63
CA LEU A 35 6.08 14.57 -4.37
C LEU A 35 4.58 14.26 -4.52
N VAL A 36 3.82 15.15 -5.15
CA VAL A 36 2.38 14.96 -5.37
C VAL A 36 2.11 13.80 -6.33
N SER A 37 2.89 13.67 -7.39
CA SER A 37 2.76 12.54 -8.33
C SER A 37 3.06 11.22 -7.62
N THR A 38 4.11 11.16 -6.81
CA THR A 38 4.48 9.94 -6.07
C THR A 38 3.37 9.51 -5.11
N ASN A 39 2.78 10.45 -4.36
CA ASN A 39 1.63 10.17 -3.51
C ASN A 39 0.43 9.66 -4.30
N SER A 40 0.15 10.26 -5.46
CA SER A 40 -0.95 9.83 -6.33
C SER A 40 -0.76 8.40 -6.85
N PHE A 41 0.47 8.02 -7.21
CA PHE A 41 0.80 6.65 -7.61
C PHE A 41 0.63 5.65 -6.47
N PHE A 42 0.98 6.02 -5.22
CA PHE A 42 0.73 5.15 -4.06
C PHE A 42 -0.78 4.90 -3.85
N TYR A 43 -1.62 5.93 -3.99
CA TYR A 43 -3.08 5.75 -3.90
C TYR A 43 -3.60 4.77 -4.96
N VAL A 44 -3.13 4.90 -6.21
CA VAL A 44 -3.51 3.96 -7.28
C VAL A 44 -3.01 2.55 -6.95
N TYR A 45 -1.79 2.39 -6.45
CA TYR A 45 -1.24 1.09 -6.09
C TYR A 45 -2.03 0.40 -4.96
N PHE A 46 -2.35 1.13 -3.88
CA PHE A 46 -3.16 0.58 -2.79
C PHE A 46 -4.60 0.29 -3.22
N ALA A 47 -5.21 1.16 -4.04
CA ALA A 47 -6.55 0.94 -4.56
C ALA A 47 -6.64 -0.23 -5.56
N THR A 48 -5.54 -0.56 -6.24
CA THR A 48 -5.48 -1.65 -7.22
C THR A 48 -5.05 -2.98 -6.64
N THR A 49 -4.53 -3.01 -5.40
CA THR A 49 -4.14 -4.25 -4.74
C THR A 49 -5.39 -5.07 -4.41
N PRO A 50 -5.55 -6.27 -4.99
CA PRO A 50 -6.71 -7.12 -4.71
C PRO A 50 -6.73 -7.52 -3.24
N GLY A 51 -7.93 -7.69 -2.67
CA GLY A 51 -8.05 -8.33 -1.36
C GLY A 51 -7.47 -9.74 -1.41
N TYR A 52 -6.58 -10.06 -0.48
CA TYR A 52 -5.98 -11.38 -0.34
C TYR A 52 -6.03 -11.83 1.12
N ARG A 53 -5.90 -13.14 1.33
CA ARG A 53 -5.74 -13.78 2.64
C ARG A 53 -4.79 -14.97 2.51
N CYS A 54 -4.27 -15.50 3.62
CA CYS A 54 -3.54 -16.76 3.59
C CYS A 54 -4.40 -17.87 2.95
N ASN A 55 -3.76 -18.75 2.21
CA ASN A 55 -4.42 -19.91 1.64
C ASN A 55 -4.70 -20.97 2.72
N ASN A 56 -5.68 -21.83 2.47
CA ASN A 56 -6.08 -22.86 3.42
C ASN A 56 -4.93 -23.83 3.70
N LEU A 57 -4.81 -24.28 4.95
CA LEU A 57 -3.89 -25.34 5.35
C LEU A 57 -4.39 -26.69 4.84
N THR A 58 -3.45 -27.59 4.51
CA THR A 58 -3.77 -28.98 4.19
C THR A 58 -4.01 -29.80 5.46
N GLU A 59 -4.73 -30.92 5.34
CA GLU A 59 -4.97 -31.83 6.47
C GLU A 59 -3.68 -32.31 7.13
N PHE A 60 -2.64 -32.57 6.33
CA PHE A 60 -1.32 -32.94 6.85
C PHE A 60 -0.69 -31.83 7.70
N GLN A 61 -0.78 -30.57 7.26
CA GLN A 61 -0.25 -29.43 8.01
C GLN A 61 -1.06 -29.20 9.29
N LEU A 62 -2.38 -29.32 9.24
CA LEU A 62 -3.24 -29.23 10.43
C LEU A 62 -2.83 -30.29 11.47
N SER A 63 -2.58 -31.52 11.03
CA SER A 63 -2.06 -32.59 11.89
C SER A 63 -0.66 -32.30 12.43
N GLN A 64 0.26 -31.78 11.60
CA GLN A 64 1.63 -31.44 12.00
C GLN A 64 1.66 -30.36 13.08
N TYR A 65 0.77 -29.37 13.00
CA TYR A 65 0.65 -28.30 14.00
C TYR A 65 -0.29 -28.66 15.16
N ASN A 66 -0.76 -29.92 15.21
CA ASN A 66 -1.69 -30.42 16.22
C ASN A 66 -2.96 -29.57 16.35
N ILE A 67 -3.42 -29.01 15.23
CA ILE A 67 -4.65 -28.25 15.10
C ILE A 67 -5.76 -29.29 14.87
N SER A 68 -6.64 -29.45 15.84
CA SER A 68 -7.78 -30.35 15.66
C SER A 68 -8.88 -29.57 14.96
N ILE A 69 -9.32 -29.98 13.78
CA ILE A 69 -10.58 -29.48 13.19
C ILE A 69 -11.77 -30.14 13.92
N ASN A 70 -11.65 -30.38 15.22
CA ASN A 70 -12.83 -30.59 16.05
C ASN A 70 -13.49 -29.22 16.16
N GLU A 71 -14.81 -29.20 16.18
CA GLU A 71 -15.71 -28.05 15.96
C GLU A 71 -15.52 -26.84 16.92
N GLU A 72 -14.45 -26.81 17.71
CA GLU A 72 -14.12 -25.85 18.77
C GLU A 72 -12.85 -25.02 18.50
N ASP A 73 -12.06 -25.33 17.46
CA ASP A 73 -10.92 -24.51 17.04
C ASP A 73 -11.32 -23.61 15.85
N ASN A 74 -11.34 -22.29 16.07
CA ASN A 74 -11.61 -21.30 15.03
C ASN A 74 -10.32 -20.88 14.32
N LEU A 75 -10.21 -21.23 13.03
CA LEU A 75 -9.13 -20.81 12.13
C LEU A 75 -9.50 -19.52 11.40
N ILE A 76 -8.76 -18.44 11.67
CA ILE A 76 -8.93 -17.16 10.98
C ILE A 76 -7.75 -16.96 10.01
N TYR A 77 -8.06 -16.91 8.72
CA TYR A 77 -7.08 -16.65 7.67
C TYR A 77 -7.04 -15.15 7.37
N ASP A 78 -6.05 -14.44 7.94
CA ASP A 78 -5.81 -13.03 7.67
C ASP A 78 -4.86 -12.83 6.46
N LYS A 79 -4.49 -11.59 6.16
CA LYS A 79 -3.63 -11.21 5.04
C LYS A 79 -2.24 -11.81 5.14
N CYS A 80 -1.64 -11.85 6.32
CA CYS A 80 -0.23 -12.26 6.50
C CYS A 80 -0.04 -13.37 7.53
N SER A 81 -1.08 -13.72 8.29
CA SER A 81 -1.04 -14.75 9.31
C SER A 81 -2.33 -15.57 9.32
N ILE A 82 -2.22 -16.77 9.88
CA ILE A 82 -3.33 -17.63 10.21
C ILE A 82 -3.40 -17.65 11.73
N ASP A 83 -4.48 -17.13 12.28
CA ASP A 83 -4.71 -17.10 13.71
C ASP A 83 -5.53 -18.33 14.10
N ILE A 84 -5.06 -19.03 15.12
CA ILE A 84 -5.67 -20.24 15.66
C ILE A 84 -6.21 -19.89 17.03
N ILE A 85 -7.53 -19.79 17.13
CA ILE A 85 -8.24 -19.48 18.38
C ILE A 85 -8.84 -20.77 18.90
N ASN A 86 -8.30 -21.27 19.99
CA ASN A 86 -8.88 -22.40 20.70
C ASN A 86 -10.01 -21.87 21.60
N THR A 87 -11.25 -22.35 21.41
CA THR A 87 -12.38 -21.91 22.23
C THR A 87 -12.69 -22.83 23.41
N ASN A 88 -11.83 -23.81 23.68
CA ASN A 88 -12.00 -24.71 24.81
C ASN A 88 -11.71 -23.89 26.06
N GLY A 89 -12.70 -23.73 26.93
CA GLY A 89 -12.66 -22.91 28.15
C GLY A 89 -11.64 -23.36 29.22
N GLU A 90 -10.61 -24.09 28.85
CA GLU A 90 -9.46 -24.42 29.67
C GLU A 90 -8.31 -23.45 29.33
N VAL A 91 -7.73 -22.85 30.37
CA VAL A 91 -6.78 -21.71 30.34
C VAL A 91 -5.42 -22.06 29.70
N THR A 92 -5.36 -23.12 28.89
CA THR A 92 -4.14 -23.72 28.30
C THR A 92 -4.12 -23.70 26.77
N GLY A 93 -5.20 -23.30 26.10
CA GLY A 93 -5.21 -23.05 24.66
C GLY A 93 -4.54 -21.71 24.33
N GLU A 94 -3.22 -21.69 24.19
CA GLU A 94 -2.54 -20.46 23.73
C GLU A 94 -2.98 -20.12 22.31
N ASN A 95 -3.43 -18.88 22.10
CA ASN A 95 -3.65 -18.33 20.76
C ASN A 95 -2.33 -18.41 19.98
N ARG A 96 -2.35 -19.07 18.82
CA ARG A 96 -1.17 -19.22 17.98
C ARG A 96 -1.37 -18.49 16.66
N THR A 97 -0.29 -17.90 16.18
CA THR A 97 -0.23 -17.29 14.86
C THR A 97 0.76 -18.07 14.00
N LEU A 98 0.36 -18.40 12.78
CA LEU A 98 1.21 -19.05 11.78
C LEU A 98 1.38 -18.15 10.56
N ASP A 99 2.55 -18.19 9.94
CA ASP A 99 2.76 -17.54 8.63
C ASP A 99 1.97 -18.26 7.52
N CYS A 100 1.72 -17.58 6.41
CA CYS A 100 1.01 -18.17 5.25
C CYS A 100 1.85 -19.26 4.53
N LEU A 101 1.87 -20.48 5.06
CA LEU A 101 2.65 -21.60 4.53
C LEU A 101 2.32 -21.99 3.08
N ASN A 102 1.04 -21.87 2.69
CA ASN A 102 0.54 -22.26 1.37
C ASN A 102 0.37 -21.07 0.41
N GLY A 103 1.01 -19.93 0.71
CA GLY A 103 0.85 -18.69 -0.04
C GLY A 103 -0.50 -18.02 0.20
N TYR A 104 -0.95 -17.25 -0.80
CA TYR A 104 -2.12 -16.37 -0.68
C TYR A 104 -3.27 -16.78 -1.60
N HIS A 105 -4.47 -16.66 -1.07
CA HIS A 105 -5.72 -16.75 -1.82
C HIS A 105 -6.26 -15.34 -2.08
N TYR A 106 -6.36 -14.96 -3.35
CA TYR A 106 -6.93 -13.69 -3.78
C TYR A 106 -8.47 -13.78 -3.81
N ILE A 107 -9.14 -12.88 -3.07
CA ILE A 107 -10.60 -12.83 -2.94
C ILE A 107 -11.22 -12.33 -4.23
N THR A 108 -10.56 -11.39 -4.90
CA THR A 108 -10.94 -10.94 -6.23
C THR A 108 -10.14 -11.72 -7.28
N PRO A 109 -10.80 -12.23 -8.35
CA PRO A 109 -10.10 -12.90 -9.42
C PRO A 109 -9.11 -11.94 -10.07
N VAL A 110 -7.91 -12.43 -10.39
CA VAL A 110 -6.78 -11.65 -10.96
C VAL A 110 -7.24 -10.79 -12.15
N ASN A 111 -8.16 -11.33 -12.95
CA ASN A 111 -8.72 -10.72 -14.15
C ASN A 111 -9.68 -9.54 -13.91
N LYS A 112 -10.05 -9.26 -12.65
CA LYS A 112 -10.95 -8.15 -12.26
C LYS A 112 -10.26 -7.07 -11.45
N SER A 113 -8.94 -7.16 -11.27
CA SER A 113 -8.19 -5.96 -10.85
C SER A 113 -8.41 -4.87 -11.89
N ILE A 114 -8.52 -3.61 -11.47
CA ILE A 114 -8.64 -2.46 -12.39
C ILE A 114 -7.52 -2.45 -13.45
N VAL A 115 -6.36 -3.05 -13.14
CA VAL A 115 -5.22 -3.21 -14.04
C VAL A 115 -5.46 -4.27 -15.12
N SER A 116 -6.29 -5.28 -14.87
CA SER A 116 -6.62 -6.33 -15.84
C SER A 116 -7.76 -5.97 -16.79
N GLN A 117 -8.49 -4.88 -16.56
CA GLN A 117 -9.44 -4.31 -17.52
C GLN A 117 -8.76 -3.27 -18.42
N VAL A 118 -7.68 -3.65 -19.09
CA VAL A 118 -7.19 -2.93 -20.26
C VAL A 118 -6.87 -3.96 -21.34
N GLY A 119 -7.88 -4.23 -22.16
CA GLY A 119 -7.87 -5.19 -23.28
C GLY A 119 -9.27 -5.34 -23.85
#